data_AF-A0A3A8PLP6-F1
#
_entry.id   AF-A0A3A8PLP6-F1
#
_cell.length_a   1.000
_cell.length_b   1.000
_cell.length_c   1.000
_cell.angle_alpha   90.00
_cell.angle_beta   90.00
_cell.angle_gamma   90.00
#
_symmetry.space_group_name_H-M   'P 1'
#
loop_
_entity.id
_entity.type
_entity.pdbx_description
1 polymer ?
#
loop_
_entity_poly.entity_id
_entity_poly.type
_entity_poly.pdbx_seq_one_letter_code
_entity_poly.pdbx_strand_id
1 'polypeptide(L)'
;MWQIIINGPGYFDTSYDLPEGVTSLGRADENDIVLGGDLVSRRHARLYVEGDALRIEDLGSRNGSRVNGAPLQGSKHLNAGDTVALGENTLAVRQPHTVENAATEMMDLGAGGVVRFGHGTDVGPAVLMAKNVKDADVLRLLDNVGPLPFDDAFSGPSPVPAGSAVASPRVSYETLVLLVHAAEALATARTLTSFLESAMDRLLERTDATTAVVLLKHATGPLVPAAVRHRGRLAKGEVPVSDAIVDEAIRQGRALAVGDVKDDRRFAGRESVIMYGVNRVLCIPIGTEPPFAGVLYVNVPAEGDTSLELMLDACTAVAHLVASGVQRFAVRDGSSTDRLRRNLERFHSPEVAERRAAEAQRTGGRLPGLEEKNLTVLHAELADFGAVVGRLGAARATQLLNDFHARMSGIVFSFEATVEGFMGESMRALFGVPYAKGDDAVRAVRAALALRADWERGMARRPQDERCDLRIALHSTKALVGMIGTEARTEYSAVGEGMGVAGWLASTASPGQVLMTGKLLAATGARFDVMPLGERVVRPPRDKVAVFEVIEEDMGMLTNPGIR
;
A
#
# COMPACT_ATOMS: atom_id res chain seq x y z
N MET A 1 -22.28 -7.35 11.51
CA MET A 1 -22.78 -6.29 12.40
C MET A 1 -23.15 -5.05 11.60
N TRP A 2 -24.34 -4.47 11.76
CA TRP A 2 -24.72 -3.21 11.09
C TRP A 2 -23.79 -2.09 11.51
N GLN A 3 -23.50 -1.17 10.59
CA GLN A 3 -22.60 -0.05 10.84
C GLN A 3 -23.26 1.25 10.41
N ILE A 4 -23.06 2.31 11.20
CA ILE A 4 -23.44 3.66 10.81
C ILE A 4 -22.21 4.55 10.76
N ILE A 5 -22.14 5.37 9.72
CA ILE A 5 -21.07 6.34 9.53
C ILE A 5 -21.64 7.72 9.76
N ILE A 6 -21.10 8.42 10.74
CA ILE A 6 -21.59 9.70 11.21
C ILE A 6 -20.71 10.81 10.65
N ASN A 7 -21.35 11.78 10.02
CA ASN A 7 -20.77 13.02 9.53
C ASN A 7 -21.51 14.21 10.14
N GLY A 8 -20.81 15.06 10.87
CA GLY A 8 -21.39 16.21 11.57
C GLY A 8 -20.37 16.92 12.47
N PRO A 9 -20.80 17.89 13.29
CA PRO A 9 -19.88 18.61 14.18
C PRO A 9 -19.13 17.66 15.12
N GLY A 10 -17.80 17.61 14.97
CA GLY A 10 -16.93 16.70 15.75
C GLY A 10 -16.82 15.28 15.22
N TYR A 11 -17.53 14.92 14.14
CA TYR A 11 -17.54 13.60 13.52
C TYR A 11 -17.25 13.70 12.01
N PHE A 12 -16.16 13.06 11.54
CA PHE A 12 -15.84 12.99 10.11
C PHE A 12 -15.56 11.54 9.71
N ASP A 13 -16.49 10.98 8.94
CA ASP A 13 -16.50 9.58 8.51
C ASP A 13 -16.32 8.60 9.70
N THR A 14 -16.92 8.93 10.84
CA THR A 14 -16.73 8.17 12.08
C THR A 14 -17.69 7.00 12.12
N SER A 15 -17.15 5.81 12.23
CA SER A 15 -17.92 4.58 12.10
C SER A 15 -18.24 3.95 13.45
N TYR A 16 -19.49 3.54 13.62
CA TYR A 16 -19.97 2.83 14.80
C TYR A 16 -20.60 1.52 14.39
N ASP A 17 -20.09 0.43 14.96
CA ASP A 17 -20.73 -0.88 14.85
C ASP A 17 -21.90 -0.95 15.83
N LEU A 18 -23.05 -1.35 15.31
CA LEU A 18 -24.29 -1.46 16.07
C LEU A 18 -24.43 -2.89 16.58
N PRO A 19 -24.32 -3.13 17.89
CA PRO A 19 -24.58 -4.44 18.47
C PRO A 19 -26.05 -4.82 18.33
N GLU A 20 -26.36 -6.11 18.43
CA GLU A 20 -27.75 -6.58 18.50
C GLU A 20 -28.47 -5.97 19.71
N GLY A 21 -29.70 -5.52 19.51
CA GLY A 21 -30.47 -4.78 20.51
C GLY A 21 -30.68 -3.30 20.15
N VAL A 22 -30.67 -2.43 21.16
CA VAL A 22 -31.06 -1.01 21.02
C VAL A 22 -29.85 -0.11 21.21
N THR A 23 -29.57 0.75 20.23
CA THR A 23 -28.55 1.81 20.34
C THR A 23 -29.25 3.18 20.38
N SER A 24 -28.97 3.97 21.41
CA SER A 24 -29.53 5.31 21.60
C SER A 24 -28.62 6.41 21.02
N LEU A 25 -29.25 7.42 20.40
CA LEU A 25 -28.59 8.53 19.70
C LEU A 25 -29.09 9.88 20.26
N GLY A 26 -28.17 10.78 20.62
CA GLY A 26 -28.53 12.12 21.07
C GLY A 26 -27.35 12.95 21.57
N ARG A 27 -27.59 14.21 21.92
CA ARG A 27 -26.53 15.14 22.35
C ARG A 27 -26.06 14.93 23.80
N ALA A 28 -26.86 14.27 24.63
CA ALA A 28 -26.47 14.01 26.01
C ALA A 28 -25.48 12.83 26.07
N ASP A 29 -24.58 12.87 27.04
CA ASP A 29 -23.55 11.86 27.32
C ASP A 29 -24.12 10.50 27.78
N GLU A 30 -25.40 10.46 28.16
CA GLU A 30 -26.14 9.24 28.49
C GLU A 30 -26.54 8.37 27.28
N ASN A 31 -26.32 8.82 26.04
CA ASN A 31 -26.61 8.03 24.85
C ASN A 31 -25.41 7.16 24.46
N ASP A 32 -25.69 5.99 23.90
CA ASP A 32 -24.66 5.06 23.43
C ASP A 32 -23.79 5.69 22.34
N ILE A 33 -24.39 6.53 21.50
CA ILE A 33 -23.70 7.36 20.52
C ILE A 33 -24.09 8.82 20.75
N VAL A 34 -23.13 9.58 21.27
CA VAL A 34 -23.27 11.01 21.51
C VAL A 34 -23.08 11.75 20.19
N LEU A 35 -24.01 12.62 19.81
CA LEU A 35 -23.96 13.41 18.59
C LEU A 35 -23.68 14.88 18.89
N GLY A 36 -22.77 15.49 18.15
CA GLY A 36 -22.41 16.90 18.31
C GLY A 36 -23.42 17.86 17.66
N GLY A 37 -23.48 19.10 18.13
CA GLY A 37 -24.28 20.17 17.54
C GLY A 37 -25.60 20.46 18.24
N ASP A 38 -26.06 21.72 18.19
CA ASP A 38 -27.22 22.22 18.94
C ASP A 38 -28.56 21.84 18.32
N LEU A 39 -28.57 21.39 17.06
CA LEU A 39 -29.79 20.94 16.38
C LEU A 39 -30.20 19.50 16.72
N VAL A 40 -29.42 18.81 17.56
CA VAL A 40 -29.72 17.47 18.06
C VAL A 40 -30.31 17.54 19.48
N SER A 41 -31.45 16.87 19.68
CA SER A 41 -32.06 16.74 21.02
C SER A 41 -31.22 15.86 21.96
N ARG A 42 -31.36 16.05 23.27
CA ARG A 42 -30.62 15.27 24.29
C ARG A 42 -30.79 13.76 24.10
N ARG A 43 -32.01 13.31 23.82
CA ARG A 43 -32.34 11.95 23.35
C ARG A 43 -33.11 12.12 22.04
N HIS A 44 -32.50 11.79 20.91
CA HIS A 44 -33.02 12.16 19.59
C HIS A 44 -33.72 10.97 18.91
N ALA A 45 -33.02 9.85 18.81
CA ALA A 45 -33.50 8.67 18.09
C ALA A 45 -32.95 7.38 18.71
N ARG A 46 -33.52 6.25 18.30
CA ARG A 46 -33.01 4.90 18.60
C ARG A 46 -32.89 4.07 17.34
N LEU A 47 -31.84 3.26 17.30
CA LEU A 47 -31.65 2.21 16.32
C LEU A 47 -31.91 0.86 16.98
N TYR A 48 -32.65 0.00 16.28
CA TYR A 48 -32.96 -1.36 16.67
C TYR A 48 -32.31 -2.30 15.66
N VAL A 49 -31.42 -3.16 16.14
CA VAL A 49 -30.81 -4.24 15.37
C VAL A 49 -31.38 -5.57 15.85
N GLU A 50 -32.10 -6.26 14.97
CA GLU A 50 -32.67 -7.60 15.20
C GLU A 50 -32.24 -8.52 14.05
N GLY A 51 -31.25 -9.39 14.29
CA GLY A 51 -30.61 -10.17 13.23
C GLY A 51 -30.08 -9.30 12.08
N ASP A 52 -30.56 -9.56 10.87
CA ASP A 52 -30.19 -8.81 9.66
C ASP A 52 -31.07 -7.59 9.39
N ALA A 53 -31.96 -7.20 10.30
CA ALA A 53 -32.82 -6.03 10.14
C ALA A 53 -32.33 -4.84 10.99
N LEU A 54 -32.24 -3.66 10.37
CA LEU A 54 -32.00 -2.39 11.06
C LEU A 54 -33.24 -1.48 10.94
N ARG A 55 -33.65 -0.89 12.06
CA ARG A 55 -34.80 0.02 12.13
C ARG A 55 -34.46 1.25 12.97
N ILE A 56 -34.96 2.42 12.56
CA ILE A 56 -34.83 3.68 13.32
C ILE A 56 -36.19 4.18 13.82
N GLU A 57 -36.17 4.83 14.98
CA GLU A 57 -37.30 5.52 15.59
C GLU A 57 -36.86 6.88 16.14
N ASP A 58 -37.60 7.94 15.81
CA ASP A 58 -37.42 9.27 16.41
C ASP A 58 -38.18 9.36 17.75
N LEU A 59 -37.53 9.89 18.79
CA LEU A 59 -38.08 9.96 20.15
C LEU A 59 -38.85 11.26 20.45
N GLY A 60 -39.41 11.91 19.43
CA GLY A 60 -40.05 13.22 19.55
C GLY A 60 -39.04 14.36 19.57
N SER A 61 -38.00 14.27 18.76
CA SER A 61 -36.94 15.27 18.67
C SER A 61 -37.49 16.62 18.22
N ARG A 62 -36.90 17.71 18.72
CA ARG A 62 -37.39 19.08 18.44
C ARG A 62 -37.35 19.45 16.95
N ASN A 63 -36.39 18.92 16.20
CA ASN A 63 -36.17 19.25 14.79
C ASN A 63 -36.56 18.11 13.83
N GLY A 64 -37.00 16.96 14.37
CA GLY A 64 -37.33 15.76 13.61
C GLY A 64 -36.13 15.07 12.98
N SER A 65 -36.31 13.79 12.67
CA SER A 65 -35.38 12.96 11.89
C SER A 65 -35.80 12.86 10.42
N ARG A 66 -34.84 12.66 9.50
CA ARG A 66 -35.13 12.39 8.08
C ARG A 66 -34.39 11.15 7.59
N VAL A 67 -35.00 10.38 6.68
CA VAL A 67 -34.37 9.23 6.01
C VAL A 67 -34.43 9.45 4.51
N ASN A 68 -33.28 9.47 3.83
CA ASN A 68 -33.11 9.79 2.42
C ASN A 68 -33.79 11.12 2.03
N GLY A 69 -33.69 12.12 2.90
CA GLY A 69 -34.28 13.45 2.71
C GLY A 69 -35.77 13.57 3.09
N ALA A 70 -36.49 12.46 3.28
CA ALA A 70 -37.89 12.46 3.67
C ALA A 70 -38.07 12.47 5.21
N PRO A 71 -39.04 13.21 5.78
CA PRO A 71 -39.30 13.19 7.23
C PRO A 71 -39.63 11.78 7.74
N LEU A 72 -39.03 11.39 8.86
CA LEU A 72 -39.31 10.13 9.53
C LEU A 72 -40.63 10.26 10.32
N GLN A 73 -41.60 9.39 10.04
CA GLN A 73 -42.84 9.28 10.82
C GLN A 73 -42.88 7.93 11.53
N GLY A 74 -42.94 7.95 12.86
CA GLY A 74 -42.88 6.74 13.68
C GLY A 74 -41.56 6.00 13.50
N SER A 75 -41.64 4.70 13.20
CA SER A 75 -40.46 3.88 13.00
C SER A 75 -40.36 3.34 11.57
N LYS A 76 -39.13 3.29 11.04
CA LYS A 76 -38.86 2.91 9.64
C LYS A 76 -37.66 1.95 9.56
N HIS A 77 -37.78 0.93 8.71
CA HIS A 77 -36.67 0.04 8.36
C HIS A 77 -35.64 0.78 7.50
N LEU A 78 -34.37 0.49 7.74
CA LEU A 78 -33.22 1.06 7.03
C LEU A 78 -32.50 -0.02 6.24
N ASN A 79 -32.15 0.29 5.00
CA ASN A 79 -31.35 -0.56 4.13
C ASN A 79 -29.90 -0.05 4.05
N ALA A 80 -28.98 -0.91 3.60
CA ALA A 80 -27.62 -0.49 3.29
C ALA A 80 -27.63 0.62 2.21
N GLY A 81 -26.84 1.67 2.44
CA GLY A 81 -26.79 2.86 1.59
C GLY A 81 -27.81 3.95 1.96
N ASP A 82 -28.77 3.67 2.85
CA ASP A 82 -29.68 4.70 3.34
C ASP A 82 -28.94 5.76 4.16
N THR A 83 -29.39 7.00 4.07
CA THR A 83 -28.82 8.13 4.79
C THR A 83 -29.86 8.73 5.73
N VAL A 84 -29.55 8.79 7.01
CA VAL A 84 -30.41 9.36 8.06
C VAL A 84 -29.84 10.71 8.50
N ALA A 85 -30.66 11.76 8.54
CA ALA A 85 -30.28 13.06 9.09
C ALA A 85 -30.94 13.28 10.45
N LEU A 86 -30.12 13.60 11.46
CA LEU A 86 -30.50 13.95 12.82
C LEU A 86 -29.93 15.33 13.16
N GLY A 87 -30.76 16.37 13.09
CA GLY A 87 -30.29 17.76 13.18
C GLY A 87 -29.27 18.08 12.08
N GLU A 88 -28.06 18.42 12.48
CA GLU A 88 -26.91 18.72 11.59
C GLU A 88 -25.99 17.51 11.33
N ASN A 89 -26.33 16.34 11.88
CA ASN A 89 -25.58 15.11 11.66
C ASN A 89 -26.23 14.25 10.59
N THR A 90 -25.41 13.62 9.77
CA THR A 90 -25.81 12.69 8.72
C THR A 90 -25.18 11.33 9.00
N LEU A 91 -26.02 10.30 9.09
CA LEU A 91 -25.65 8.92 9.36
C LEU A 91 -25.86 8.12 8.08
N ALA A 92 -24.79 7.65 7.46
CA ALA A 92 -24.88 6.70 6.35
C ALA A 92 -24.94 5.28 6.93
N VAL A 93 -26.01 4.56 6.60
CA VAL A 93 -26.23 3.18 6.98
C VAL A 93 -25.41 2.29 6.08
N ARG A 94 -24.57 1.47 6.68
CA ARG A 94 -23.88 0.38 6.00
C ARG A 94 -24.30 -0.92 6.66
N GLN A 95 -24.71 -1.90 5.86
CA GLN A 95 -24.64 -3.26 6.33
C GLN A 95 -23.18 -3.62 6.58
N PRO A 96 -22.90 -4.67 7.37
CA PRO A 96 -21.73 -5.48 7.09
C PRO A 96 -21.99 -6.16 5.74
N HIS A 97 -21.93 -5.41 4.65
CA HIS A 97 -21.24 -5.99 3.52
C HIS A 97 -19.84 -6.15 4.07
N THR A 98 -19.47 -7.40 4.31
CA THR A 98 -18.12 -7.91 4.13
C THR A 98 -17.44 -6.94 3.18
N VAL A 99 -16.70 -5.96 3.71
CA VAL A 99 -15.99 -5.03 2.87
C VAL A 99 -14.90 -5.89 2.30
N GLU A 100 -15.23 -6.37 1.10
CA GLU A 100 -14.37 -6.82 0.04
C GLU A 100 -12.97 -6.28 0.24
N ASN A 101 -12.17 -7.11 0.88
CA ASN A 101 -10.74 -7.13 0.66
C ASN A 101 -10.53 -7.59 -0.78
N ALA A 102 -10.74 -6.71 -1.77
CA ALA A 102 -10.48 -7.02 -3.18
C ALA A 102 -8.97 -7.21 -3.49
N ALA A 103 -8.09 -7.14 -2.48
CA ALA A 103 -6.69 -7.54 -2.54
C ALA A 103 -6.28 -8.55 -1.44
N THR A 104 -7.21 -9.02 -0.60
CA THR A 104 -6.93 -10.05 0.44
C THR A 104 -7.95 -11.20 0.44
N GLU A 105 -8.98 -11.17 -0.41
CA GLU A 105 -9.73 -12.36 -0.81
C GLU A 105 -9.09 -13.02 -2.03
N MET A 106 -7.88 -13.56 -1.85
CA MET A 106 -7.79 -15.01 -2.07
C MET A 106 -8.68 -15.59 -0.98
N MET A 107 -9.64 -16.44 -1.34
CA MET A 107 -10.40 -17.25 -0.38
C MET A 107 -9.68 -17.42 0.96
N ASP A 108 -10.22 -16.85 2.04
CA ASP A 108 -10.09 -17.44 3.37
C ASP A 108 -10.90 -18.75 3.35
N LEU A 109 -10.39 -19.71 2.59
CA LEU A 109 -10.55 -21.10 2.95
C LEU A 109 -9.67 -21.21 4.18
N GLY A 110 -10.32 -21.07 5.33
CA GLY A 110 -9.70 -21.27 6.63
C GLY A 110 -8.93 -22.58 6.65
N ALA A 111 -8.30 -22.89 7.79
CA ALA A 111 -7.43 -24.04 7.98
C ALA A 111 -8.04 -25.46 7.70
N GLY A 112 -9.13 -25.59 6.94
CA GLY A 112 -9.53 -26.77 6.16
C GLY A 112 -9.72 -26.46 4.66
N GLY A 113 -8.68 -26.75 3.86
CA GLY A 113 -8.76 -27.32 2.50
C GLY A 113 -9.32 -26.47 1.35
N VAL A 114 -8.47 -25.66 0.70
CA VAL A 114 -8.52 -25.61 -0.78
C VAL A 114 -8.09 -26.99 -1.26
N VAL A 115 -9.01 -27.81 -1.78
CA VAL A 115 -8.60 -29.07 -2.41
C VAL A 115 -8.05 -28.73 -3.80
N ARG A 116 -6.73 -28.51 -3.85
CA ARG A 116 -5.96 -28.42 -5.09
C ARG A 116 -5.60 -29.83 -5.52
N PHE A 117 -5.95 -30.20 -6.75
CA PHE A 117 -5.79 -31.59 -7.21
C PHE A 117 -4.52 -31.77 -8.03
N GLY A 118 -3.48 -32.31 -7.39
CA GLY A 118 -2.41 -33.11 -8.02
C GLY A 118 -1.14 -32.38 -8.47
N HIS A 119 0.01 -32.86 -7.99
CA HIS A 119 1.33 -32.52 -8.53
C HIS A 119 1.75 -33.46 -9.69
N GLY A 120 2.44 -32.88 -10.68
CA GLY A 120 3.50 -33.53 -11.47
C GLY A 120 3.09 -34.65 -12.44
N THR A 121 2.65 -34.29 -13.65
CA THR A 121 2.69 -35.16 -14.84
C THR A 121 2.85 -34.31 -16.10
N ASP A 122 3.69 -34.75 -17.04
CA ASP A 122 3.92 -34.11 -18.35
C ASP A 122 2.60 -33.97 -19.14
N VAL A 123 2.24 -32.73 -19.48
CA VAL A 123 1.01 -32.34 -20.19
C VAL A 123 1.19 -32.44 -21.71
N GLY A 124 2.42 -32.55 -22.22
CA GLY A 124 2.78 -32.41 -23.64
C GLY A 124 1.87 -33.17 -24.63
N PRO A 125 1.59 -34.47 -24.43
CA PRO A 125 0.73 -35.23 -25.34
C PRO A 125 -0.76 -34.86 -25.35
N ALA A 126 -1.26 -34.08 -24.38
CA ALA A 126 -2.66 -33.64 -24.29
C ALA A 126 -2.89 -32.21 -24.83
N VAL A 127 -1.82 -31.49 -25.16
CA VAL A 127 -1.89 -30.14 -25.73
C VAL A 127 -2.35 -30.26 -27.19
N LEU A 128 -3.59 -29.85 -27.47
CA LEU A 128 -4.14 -29.79 -28.83
C LEU A 128 -3.52 -28.63 -29.63
N MET A 129 -3.24 -27.52 -28.96
CA MET A 129 -2.71 -26.31 -29.58
C MET A 129 -1.94 -25.47 -28.57
N ALA A 130 -0.84 -24.86 -29.02
CA ALA A 130 -0.08 -23.88 -28.24
C ALA A 130 0.24 -22.67 -29.13
N LYS A 131 -0.21 -21.48 -28.76
CA LYS A 131 0.05 -20.23 -29.52
C LYS A 131 0.85 -19.26 -28.65
N ASN A 132 1.82 -18.55 -29.22
CA ASN A 132 2.45 -17.46 -28.48
C ASN A 132 1.36 -16.41 -28.19
N VAL A 133 1.34 -15.86 -26.97
CA VAL A 133 0.34 -14.84 -26.59
C VAL A 133 0.37 -13.65 -27.57
N LYS A 134 1.56 -13.29 -28.08
CA LYS A 134 1.74 -12.21 -29.08
C LYS A 134 1.25 -12.55 -30.49
N ASP A 135 1.15 -13.84 -30.82
CA ASP A 135 0.73 -14.28 -32.14
C ASP A 135 -0.79 -14.31 -32.31
N ALA A 136 -1.57 -13.97 -31.27
CA ALA A 136 -3.02 -13.89 -31.36
C ALA A 136 -3.44 -12.91 -32.47
N ASP A 137 -4.36 -13.33 -33.34
CA ASP A 137 -4.71 -12.61 -34.57
C ASP A 137 -5.17 -11.17 -34.30
N VAL A 138 -5.91 -10.96 -33.21
CA VAL A 138 -6.34 -9.65 -32.71
C VAL A 138 -5.14 -8.75 -32.39
N LEU A 139 -4.15 -9.28 -31.67
CA LEU A 139 -2.99 -8.50 -31.23
C LEU A 139 -2.06 -8.17 -32.42
N ARG A 140 -1.89 -9.13 -33.35
CA ARG A 140 -1.14 -8.89 -34.58
C ARG A 140 -1.79 -7.84 -35.48
N LEU A 141 -3.12 -7.76 -35.51
CA LEU A 141 -3.82 -6.69 -36.24
C LEU A 141 -3.59 -5.33 -35.60
N LEU A 142 -3.59 -5.24 -34.26
CA LEU A 142 -3.32 -3.99 -33.55
C LEU A 142 -1.89 -3.46 -33.82
N ASP A 143 -0.89 -4.35 -33.84
CA ASP A 143 0.50 -3.98 -34.14
C ASP A 143 0.72 -3.57 -35.61
N ASN A 144 -0.15 -4.05 -36.52
CA ASN A 144 -0.09 -3.76 -37.96
C ASN A 144 -0.97 -2.56 -38.39
N VAL A 145 -1.60 -1.84 -37.44
CA VAL A 145 -2.25 -0.56 -37.75
C VAL A 145 -1.17 0.53 -37.90
N GLY A 146 -0.42 0.46 -39.01
CA GLY A 146 0.31 1.61 -39.52
C GLY A 146 -0.66 2.75 -39.87
N PRO A 147 -0.17 3.98 -40.07
CA PRO A 147 -1.03 5.09 -40.50
C PRO A 147 -1.83 4.66 -41.72
N LEU A 148 -3.16 4.81 -41.66
CA LEU A 148 -4.02 4.66 -42.83
C LEU A 148 -3.37 5.45 -43.98
N PRO A 149 -3.22 4.88 -45.18
CA PRO A 149 -2.65 5.60 -46.31
C PRO A 149 -3.66 6.67 -46.76
N PHE A 150 -3.66 7.80 -46.08
CA PHE A 150 -4.15 9.06 -46.60
C PHE A 150 -3.03 9.67 -47.42
N ASP A 151 -2.75 9.13 -48.63
CA ASP A 151 -2.16 9.95 -49.71
C ASP A 151 -2.12 9.32 -51.12
N ASP A 152 -2.40 8.02 -51.33
CA ASP A 152 -2.30 7.44 -52.69
C ASP A 152 -3.66 7.30 -53.42
N ALA A 153 -4.43 8.39 -53.48
CA ALA A 153 -5.57 8.48 -54.40
C ALA A 153 -5.17 8.73 -55.87
N PHE A 154 -3.89 8.88 -56.19
CA PHE A 154 -3.41 9.13 -57.54
C PHE A 154 -2.09 8.41 -57.85
N SER A 155 -2.11 7.07 -57.95
CA SER A 155 -1.18 6.33 -58.79
C SER A 155 -1.80 4.99 -59.19
N GLY A 156 -1.80 4.72 -60.50
CA GLY A 156 -2.53 3.61 -61.12
C GLY A 156 -2.10 2.20 -60.66
N PRO A 157 -2.82 1.16 -61.10
CA PRO A 157 -2.63 -0.19 -60.59
C PRO A 157 -1.24 -0.73 -60.98
N SER A 158 -0.38 -0.93 -59.99
CA SER A 158 0.83 -1.73 -60.15
C SER A 158 0.51 -3.20 -59.87
N PRO A 159 0.87 -4.15 -60.75
CA PRO A 159 0.53 -5.55 -60.57
C PRO A 159 1.42 -6.20 -59.50
N VAL A 160 0.82 -6.63 -58.40
CA VAL A 160 1.50 -7.43 -57.36
C VAL A 160 1.64 -8.88 -57.87
N PRO A 161 2.82 -9.53 -57.74
CA PRO A 161 3.00 -10.90 -58.21
C PRO A 161 2.15 -11.88 -57.39
N ALA A 162 1.53 -12.84 -58.09
CA ALA A 162 0.82 -13.96 -57.46
C ALA A 162 1.83 -14.91 -56.79
N GLY A 163 2.03 -14.77 -55.49
CA GLY A 163 2.87 -15.64 -54.67
C GLY A 163 2.51 -15.54 -53.20
N SER A 164 1.93 -16.63 -52.65
CA SER A 164 1.50 -16.84 -51.26
C SER A 164 0.69 -15.71 -50.63
N ALA A 165 -0.62 -15.71 -50.86
CA ALA A 165 -1.55 -15.00 -49.98
C ALA A 165 -1.50 -15.64 -48.58
N VAL A 166 -0.65 -15.10 -47.70
CA VAL A 166 -0.80 -15.32 -46.26
C VAL A 166 -2.18 -14.75 -45.92
N ALA A 167 -3.11 -15.62 -45.54
CA ALA A 167 -4.47 -15.21 -45.20
C ALA A 167 -4.38 -14.10 -44.14
N SER A 168 -4.91 -12.91 -44.46
CA SER A 168 -4.93 -11.81 -43.49
C SER A 168 -5.70 -12.28 -42.25
N PRO A 169 -5.16 -12.08 -41.04
CA PRO A 169 -5.84 -12.49 -39.81
C PRO A 169 -7.24 -11.88 -39.78
N ARG A 170 -8.26 -12.73 -39.58
CA ARG A 170 -9.67 -12.31 -39.56
C ARG A 170 -10.19 -12.43 -38.13
N VAL A 171 -10.53 -11.29 -37.53
CA VAL A 171 -11.19 -11.27 -36.23
C VAL A 171 -12.70 -11.35 -36.45
N SER A 172 -13.35 -12.29 -35.77
CA SER A 172 -14.80 -12.43 -35.86
C SER A 172 -15.50 -11.20 -35.28
N TYR A 173 -16.69 -10.88 -35.79
CA TYR A 173 -17.53 -9.81 -35.24
C TYR A 173 -17.81 -10.03 -33.75
N GLU A 174 -18.07 -11.27 -33.35
CA GLU A 174 -18.33 -11.65 -31.96
C GLU A 174 -17.13 -11.37 -31.05
N THR A 175 -15.92 -11.66 -31.53
CA THR A 175 -14.67 -11.34 -30.80
C THR A 175 -14.50 -9.83 -30.63
N LEU A 176 -14.77 -9.02 -31.66
CA LEU A 176 -14.69 -7.56 -31.54
C LEU A 176 -15.69 -7.02 -30.51
N VAL A 177 -16.93 -7.49 -30.56
CA VAL A 177 -17.97 -7.07 -29.62
C VAL A 177 -17.61 -7.49 -28.19
N LEU A 178 -17.10 -8.71 -27.99
CA LEU A 178 -16.60 -9.16 -26.69
C LEU A 178 -15.50 -8.22 -26.15
N LEU A 179 -14.54 -7.84 -27.00
CA LEU A 179 -13.42 -6.98 -26.59
C LEU A 179 -13.85 -5.56 -26.28
N VAL A 180 -14.73 -4.96 -27.08
CA VAL A 180 -15.29 -3.63 -26.79
C VAL A 180 -15.99 -3.64 -25.43
N HIS A 181 -16.79 -4.65 -25.18
CA HIS A 181 -17.48 -4.81 -23.91
C HIS A 181 -16.54 -5.06 -22.73
N ALA A 182 -15.51 -5.89 -22.89
CA ALA A 182 -14.48 -6.06 -21.87
C ALA A 182 -13.70 -4.76 -21.61
N ALA A 183 -13.42 -3.97 -22.64
CA ALA A 183 -12.77 -2.66 -22.51
C ALA A 183 -13.68 -1.62 -21.84
N GLU A 184 -14.99 -1.63 -22.10
CA GLU A 184 -15.98 -0.81 -21.38
C GLU A 184 -16.03 -1.18 -19.89
N ALA A 185 -16.05 -2.49 -19.58
CA ALA A 185 -15.99 -2.97 -18.20
C ALA A 185 -14.70 -2.49 -17.52
N LEU A 186 -13.56 -2.60 -18.21
CA LEU A 186 -12.29 -2.07 -17.72
C LEU A 186 -12.38 -0.56 -17.47
N ALA A 187 -12.96 0.20 -18.40
CA ALA A 187 -13.08 1.65 -18.31
C ALA A 187 -13.93 2.09 -17.10
N THR A 188 -15.05 1.41 -16.86
CA THR A 188 -16.09 1.82 -15.91
C THR A 188 -15.95 1.22 -14.51
N ALA A 189 -15.28 0.07 -14.38
CA ALA A 189 -15.13 -0.61 -13.10
C ALA A 189 -14.35 0.22 -12.06
N ARG A 190 -14.79 0.09 -10.80
CA ARG A 190 -14.21 0.78 -9.65
C ARG A 190 -13.13 -0.05 -8.95
N THR A 191 -13.26 -1.38 -8.98
CA THR A 191 -12.33 -2.32 -8.36
C THR A 191 -11.85 -3.36 -9.37
N LEU A 192 -10.69 -3.98 -9.09
CA LEU A 192 -10.16 -5.08 -9.91
C LEU A 192 -11.16 -6.24 -9.97
N THR A 193 -11.70 -6.66 -8.83
CA THR A 193 -12.70 -7.73 -8.75
C THR A 193 -13.90 -7.45 -9.65
N SER A 194 -14.56 -6.29 -9.51
CA SER A 194 -15.74 -5.94 -10.34
C SER A 194 -15.44 -5.95 -11.84
N PHE A 195 -14.22 -5.57 -12.23
CA PHE A 195 -13.77 -5.67 -13.62
C PHE A 195 -13.59 -7.14 -14.06
N LEU A 196 -12.80 -7.93 -13.30
CA LEU A 196 -12.50 -9.32 -13.66
C LEU A 196 -13.78 -10.14 -13.80
N GLU A 197 -14.68 -9.95 -12.85
CA GLU A 197 -16.00 -10.54 -12.82
C GLU A 197 -16.82 -10.18 -14.07
N SER A 198 -16.96 -8.89 -14.37
CA SER A 198 -17.70 -8.44 -15.55
C SER A 198 -17.06 -8.89 -16.86
N ALA A 199 -15.73 -8.95 -16.95
CA ALA A 199 -15.02 -9.42 -18.13
C ALA A 199 -15.26 -10.92 -18.37
N MET A 200 -15.25 -11.73 -17.31
CA MET A 200 -15.55 -13.16 -17.41
C MET A 200 -17.02 -13.44 -17.68
N ASP A 201 -17.95 -12.66 -17.09
CA ASP A 201 -19.38 -12.77 -17.40
C ASP A 201 -19.62 -12.50 -18.89
N ARG A 202 -19.02 -11.44 -19.46
CA ARG A 202 -19.10 -11.12 -20.89
C ARG A 202 -18.46 -12.21 -21.78
N LEU A 203 -17.36 -12.81 -21.34
CA LEU A 203 -16.73 -13.95 -22.04
C LEU A 203 -17.67 -15.15 -22.06
N LEU A 204 -18.24 -15.50 -20.92
CA LEU A 204 -19.20 -16.61 -20.84
C LEU A 204 -20.44 -16.30 -21.65
N GLU A 205 -21.05 -15.11 -21.59
CA GLU A 205 -22.25 -14.77 -22.36
C GLU A 205 -22.09 -14.90 -23.88
N ARG A 206 -20.88 -14.72 -24.41
CA ARG A 206 -20.61 -14.63 -25.86
C ARG A 206 -19.83 -15.80 -26.43
N THR A 207 -19.53 -16.81 -25.63
CA THR A 207 -18.80 -18.00 -26.08
C THR A 207 -19.49 -19.28 -25.61
N ASP A 208 -19.04 -20.42 -26.12
CA ASP A 208 -19.48 -21.73 -25.65
C ASP A 208 -18.82 -22.16 -24.33
N ALA A 209 -17.94 -21.33 -23.75
CA ALA A 209 -17.27 -21.64 -22.51
C ALA A 209 -18.28 -21.88 -21.36
N THR A 210 -17.97 -22.85 -20.51
CA THR A 210 -18.79 -23.17 -19.33
C THR A 210 -18.26 -22.54 -18.08
N THR A 211 -16.95 -22.33 -18.01
CA THR A 211 -16.26 -21.83 -16.82
C THR A 211 -15.13 -20.90 -17.23
N ALA A 212 -14.96 -19.80 -16.50
CA ALA A 212 -13.82 -18.90 -16.63
C ALA A 212 -13.27 -18.61 -15.22
N VAL A 213 -11.97 -18.79 -15.05
CA VAL A 213 -11.25 -18.57 -13.79
C VAL A 213 -10.04 -17.71 -14.07
N VAL A 214 -9.90 -16.61 -13.34
CA VAL A 214 -8.68 -15.80 -13.32
C VAL A 214 -7.90 -16.16 -12.07
N LEU A 215 -6.70 -16.72 -12.26
CA LEU A 215 -5.71 -16.91 -11.20
C LEU A 215 -4.67 -15.80 -11.31
N LEU A 216 -4.45 -15.00 -10.27
CA LEU A 216 -3.38 -14.00 -10.23
C LEU A 216 -2.23 -14.48 -9.35
N LYS A 217 -1.06 -13.87 -9.48
CA LYS A 217 0.09 -14.15 -8.62
C LYS A 217 -0.01 -13.32 -7.34
N HIS A 218 0.00 -13.99 -6.18
CA HIS A 218 0.05 -13.35 -4.88
C HIS A 218 1.45 -12.81 -4.56
N ALA A 219 1.54 -11.82 -3.66
CA ALA A 219 2.80 -11.24 -3.21
C ALA A 219 3.77 -12.27 -2.59
N THR A 220 3.24 -13.34 -1.99
CA THR A 220 4.03 -14.44 -1.41
C THR A 220 4.51 -15.46 -2.46
N GLY A 221 4.17 -15.28 -3.73
CA GLY A 221 4.57 -16.16 -4.83
C GLY A 221 3.52 -17.12 -5.42
N PRO A 222 2.52 -17.67 -4.69
CA PRO A 222 1.58 -18.64 -5.26
C PRO A 222 0.52 -17.99 -6.16
N LEU A 223 -0.02 -18.79 -7.10
CA LEU A 223 -1.21 -18.43 -7.87
C LEU A 223 -2.49 -18.75 -7.09
N VAL A 224 -3.47 -17.91 -7.30
CA VAL A 224 -4.59 -17.75 -6.39
C VAL A 224 -5.80 -17.19 -7.14
N PRO A 225 -7.01 -17.71 -6.90
CA PRO A 225 -8.20 -17.26 -7.62
C PRO A 225 -8.54 -15.81 -7.28
N ALA A 226 -8.62 -14.97 -8.32
CA ALA A 226 -9.06 -13.58 -8.21
C ALA A 226 -10.49 -13.38 -8.72
N ALA A 227 -10.95 -14.27 -9.61
CA ALA A 227 -12.34 -14.34 -10.01
C ALA A 227 -12.69 -15.75 -10.52
N VAL A 228 -13.89 -16.23 -10.23
CA VAL A 228 -14.44 -17.52 -10.71
C VAL A 228 -15.85 -17.29 -11.25
N ARG A 229 -16.12 -17.78 -12.47
CA ARG A 229 -17.47 -17.76 -13.09
C ARG A 229 -17.77 -19.09 -13.76
N HIS A 230 -19.01 -19.56 -13.61
CA HIS A 230 -19.47 -20.83 -14.17
C HIS A 230 -20.95 -20.75 -14.57
N ARG A 231 -21.29 -21.34 -15.72
CA ARG A 231 -22.67 -21.50 -16.21
C ARG A 231 -23.36 -22.66 -15.47
N GLY A 232 -23.61 -22.50 -14.17
CA GLY A 232 -24.23 -23.54 -13.34
C GLY A 232 -24.03 -23.32 -11.84
N ARG A 233 -24.28 -24.37 -11.05
CA ARG A 233 -23.98 -24.37 -9.61
C ARG A 233 -22.59 -24.96 -9.38
N LEU A 234 -21.67 -24.16 -8.85
CA LEU A 234 -20.44 -24.64 -8.22
C LEU A 234 -20.73 -24.91 -6.73
N ALA A 235 -20.12 -25.96 -6.17
CA ALA A 235 -20.07 -26.12 -4.73
C ALA A 235 -19.23 -25.00 -4.10
N LYS A 236 -19.64 -24.52 -2.92
CA LYS A 236 -18.98 -23.39 -2.25
C LYS A 236 -17.52 -23.77 -1.91
N GLY A 237 -16.56 -23.04 -2.45
CA GLY A 237 -15.12 -23.23 -2.19
C GLY A 237 -14.36 -24.03 -3.24
N GLU A 238 -15.04 -24.57 -4.26
CA GLU A 238 -14.37 -25.32 -5.33
C GLU A 238 -13.87 -24.42 -6.47
N VAL A 239 -12.66 -24.68 -6.94
CA VAL A 239 -12.05 -23.98 -8.08
C VAL A 239 -11.61 -25.04 -9.11
N PRO A 240 -12.30 -25.17 -10.25
CA PRO A 240 -12.08 -26.25 -11.20
C PRO A 240 -10.88 -25.95 -12.11
N VAL A 241 -9.66 -25.97 -11.54
CA VAL A 241 -8.39 -25.74 -12.24
C VAL A 241 -7.43 -26.91 -12.06
N SER A 242 -6.52 -27.09 -13.03
CA SER A 242 -5.45 -28.11 -13.00
C SER A 242 -4.09 -27.43 -12.89
N ASP A 243 -3.40 -27.61 -11.76
CA ASP A 243 -2.09 -27.01 -11.50
C ASP A 243 -1.06 -27.38 -12.58
N ALA A 244 -1.09 -28.62 -13.07
CA ALA A 244 -0.18 -29.06 -14.13
C ALA A 244 -0.36 -28.27 -15.44
N ILE A 245 -1.61 -27.92 -15.81
CA ILE A 245 -1.88 -27.12 -17.02
C ILE A 245 -1.47 -25.67 -16.80
N VAL A 246 -1.73 -25.14 -15.60
CA VAL A 246 -1.37 -23.77 -15.20
C VAL A 246 0.15 -23.58 -15.21
N ASP A 247 0.87 -24.49 -14.54
CA ASP A 247 2.33 -24.49 -14.48
C ASP A 247 2.93 -24.61 -15.88
N GLU A 248 2.36 -25.47 -16.73
CA GLU A 248 2.84 -25.65 -18.10
C GLU A 248 2.64 -24.40 -18.97
N ALA A 249 1.48 -23.73 -18.87
CA ALA A 249 1.21 -22.50 -19.61
C ALA A 249 2.18 -21.37 -19.21
N ILE A 250 2.45 -21.22 -17.91
CA ILE A 250 3.40 -20.23 -17.39
C ILE A 250 4.83 -20.56 -17.78
N ARG A 251 5.22 -21.84 -17.66
CA ARG A 251 6.57 -22.33 -18.00
C ARG A 251 6.87 -22.15 -19.48
N GLN A 252 5.91 -22.45 -20.36
CA GLN A 252 6.07 -22.22 -21.79
C GLN A 252 5.88 -20.75 -22.20
N GLY A 253 5.14 -19.96 -21.42
CA GLY A 253 4.73 -18.60 -21.78
C GLY A 253 3.80 -18.57 -23.01
N ARG A 254 2.99 -19.61 -23.19
CA ARG A 254 2.12 -19.79 -24.36
C ARG A 254 0.67 -20.02 -23.93
N ALA A 255 -0.26 -19.55 -24.76
CA ALA A 255 -1.67 -19.87 -24.63
C ALA A 255 -1.88 -21.33 -25.08
N LEU A 256 -2.37 -22.17 -24.17
CA LEU A 256 -2.54 -23.61 -24.40
C LEU A 256 -4.02 -23.95 -24.55
N ALA A 257 -4.34 -24.79 -25.54
CA ALA A 257 -5.60 -25.53 -25.60
C ALA A 257 -5.29 -27.01 -25.36
N VAL A 258 -5.87 -27.58 -24.31
CA VAL A 258 -5.68 -28.96 -23.87
C VAL A 258 -6.98 -29.72 -24.09
N GLY A 259 -6.91 -30.91 -24.65
CA GLY A 259 -8.06 -31.74 -24.98
C GLY A 259 -8.05 -33.07 -24.27
N ASP A 260 -9.18 -33.77 -24.33
CA ASP A 260 -9.35 -35.16 -23.92
C ASP A 260 -8.95 -35.42 -22.45
N VAL A 261 -9.26 -34.43 -21.60
CA VAL A 261 -8.86 -34.43 -20.19
C VAL A 261 -9.56 -35.54 -19.39
N LYS A 262 -10.72 -36.02 -19.86
CA LYS A 262 -11.49 -37.11 -19.23
C LYS A 262 -10.94 -38.51 -19.50
N ASP A 263 -10.50 -38.78 -20.73
CA ASP A 263 -10.14 -40.14 -21.16
C ASP A 263 -8.63 -40.42 -21.00
N ASP A 264 -7.84 -39.38 -20.75
CA ASP A 264 -6.40 -39.52 -20.51
C ASP A 264 -6.12 -40.02 -19.08
N ARG A 265 -5.54 -41.23 -18.99
CA ARG A 265 -5.15 -41.92 -17.75
C ARG A 265 -4.25 -41.08 -16.83
N ARG A 266 -3.56 -40.05 -17.35
CA ARG A 266 -2.76 -39.11 -16.56
C ARG A 266 -3.61 -38.15 -15.72
N PHE A 267 -4.86 -37.92 -16.13
CA PHE A 267 -5.83 -37.06 -15.44
C PHE A 267 -6.97 -37.86 -14.77
N ALA A 268 -7.13 -39.15 -15.14
CA ALA A 268 -8.15 -40.07 -14.62
C ALA A 268 -8.10 -40.35 -13.09
N GLY A 269 -7.08 -39.89 -12.38
CA GLY A 269 -6.98 -39.99 -10.92
C GLY A 269 -7.41 -38.74 -10.15
N ARG A 270 -7.95 -37.70 -10.81
CA ARG A 270 -8.19 -36.37 -10.22
C ARG A 270 -9.70 -36.03 -10.20
N GLU A 271 -10.30 -35.91 -9.01
CA GLU A 271 -11.74 -35.66 -8.83
C GLU A 271 -12.24 -34.37 -9.52
N SER A 272 -11.42 -33.31 -9.63
CA SER A 272 -11.81 -32.03 -10.25
C SER A 272 -12.00 -32.09 -11.77
N VAL A 273 -11.31 -33.01 -12.46
CA VAL A 273 -11.41 -33.21 -13.92
C VAL A 273 -12.66 -34.05 -14.26
N ILE A 274 -13.01 -34.97 -13.36
CA ILE A 274 -14.10 -35.94 -13.53
C ILE A 274 -15.47 -35.32 -13.12
N MET A 275 -15.52 -34.45 -12.10
CA MET A 275 -16.79 -33.91 -11.57
C MET A 275 -17.50 -32.91 -12.49
N TYR A 276 -16.78 -32.13 -13.31
CA TYR A 276 -17.36 -31.00 -14.06
C TYR A 276 -17.54 -31.22 -15.56
N GLY A 277 -17.30 -32.44 -16.04
CA GLY A 277 -17.60 -32.73 -17.43
C GLY A 277 -16.67 -32.05 -18.45
N VAL A 278 -15.43 -31.71 -18.07
CA VAL A 278 -14.52 -30.88 -18.90
C VAL A 278 -13.88 -31.69 -20.03
N ASN A 279 -14.22 -31.39 -21.28
CA ASN A 279 -13.64 -32.08 -22.45
C ASN A 279 -12.43 -31.34 -23.03
N ARG A 280 -12.40 -30.00 -22.91
CA ARG A 280 -11.30 -29.14 -23.37
C ARG A 280 -11.08 -27.97 -22.41
N VAL A 281 -9.83 -27.54 -22.30
CA VAL A 281 -9.40 -26.45 -21.42
C VAL A 281 -8.53 -25.49 -22.22
N LEU A 282 -8.76 -24.20 -22.05
CA LEU A 282 -7.84 -23.15 -22.47
C LEU A 282 -7.13 -22.59 -21.24
N CYS A 283 -5.81 -22.48 -21.28
CA CYS A 283 -5.02 -21.86 -20.23
C CYS A 283 -4.08 -20.83 -20.83
N ILE A 284 -4.34 -19.57 -20.52
CA ILE A 284 -3.70 -18.42 -21.16
C ILE A 284 -2.94 -17.60 -20.11
N PRO A 285 -1.63 -17.39 -20.25
CA PRO A 285 -0.89 -16.46 -19.41
C PRO A 285 -1.43 -15.03 -19.51
N ILE A 286 -1.58 -14.35 -18.36
CA ILE A 286 -2.01 -12.94 -18.29
C ILE A 286 -0.76 -12.07 -18.42
N GLY A 287 -0.60 -11.49 -19.60
CA GLY A 287 0.55 -10.67 -19.99
C GLY A 287 1.19 -11.17 -21.29
N THR A 288 1.92 -10.31 -21.98
CA THR A 288 2.58 -10.65 -23.26
C THR A 288 4.01 -11.14 -23.10
N GLU A 289 4.61 -10.90 -21.93
CA GLU A 289 5.98 -11.30 -21.57
C GLU A 289 6.06 -11.66 -20.09
N PRO A 290 7.01 -12.52 -19.69
CA PRO A 290 7.27 -12.80 -18.29
C PRO A 290 7.87 -11.58 -17.56
N PRO A 291 7.60 -11.38 -16.26
CA PRO A 291 6.76 -12.23 -15.41
C PRO A 291 5.26 -12.03 -15.70
N PHE A 292 4.55 -13.13 -15.95
CA PHE A 292 3.10 -13.10 -16.14
C PHE A 292 2.40 -12.78 -14.81
N ALA A 293 1.35 -11.96 -14.87
CA ALA A 293 0.57 -11.55 -13.70
C ALA A 293 -0.29 -12.70 -13.15
N GLY A 294 -0.54 -13.74 -13.96
CA GLY A 294 -1.45 -14.82 -13.65
C GLY A 294 -1.78 -15.67 -14.86
N VAL A 295 -2.89 -16.42 -14.80
CA VAL A 295 -3.48 -17.14 -15.94
C VAL A 295 -5.00 -16.95 -15.98
N LEU A 296 -5.54 -16.92 -17.20
CA LEU A 296 -6.96 -17.10 -17.51
C LEU A 296 -7.18 -18.56 -17.89
N TYR A 297 -8.00 -19.26 -17.11
CA TYR A 297 -8.33 -20.67 -17.28
C TYR A 297 -9.80 -20.81 -17.69
N VAL A 298 -10.07 -21.40 -18.85
CA VAL A 298 -11.40 -21.46 -19.44
C VAL A 298 -11.76 -22.90 -19.81
N ASN A 299 -12.89 -23.38 -19.31
CA ASN A 299 -13.41 -24.70 -19.67
C ASN A 299 -14.33 -24.58 -20.89
N VAL A 300 -14.11 -25.45 -21.87
CA VAL A 300 -14.79 -25.44 -23.16
C VAL A 300 -15.42 -26.82 -23.41
N PRO A 301 -16.67 -26.90 -23.89
CA PRO A 301 -17.28 -28.16 -24.27
C PRO A 301 -16.56 -28.81 -25.47
N ALA A 302 -16.72 -30.12 -25.65
CA ALA A 302 -16.15 -30.81 -26.84
C ALA A 302 -16.88 -30.42 -28.12
N GLU A 303 -18.19 -30.26 -28.00
CA GLU A 303 -19.12 -29.91 -29.07
C GLU A 303 -19.58 -28.48 -28.80
N GLY A 304 -19.21 -27.57 -29.69
CA GLY A 304 -19.55 -26.15 -29.61
C GLY A 304 -19.46 -25.56 -31.01
N ASP A 305 -20.20 -24.48 -31.24
CA ASP A 305 -20.30 -23.82 -32.54
C ASP A 305 -19.03 -23.01 -32.86
N THR A 306 -18.31 -22.58 -31.81
CA THR A 306 -17.08 -21.79 -31.93
C THR A 306 -15.85 -22.68 -32.18
N SER A 307 -15.07 -22.36 -33.22
CA SER A 307 -13.76 -22.99 -33.44
C SER A 307 -12.83 -22.79 -32.23
N LEU A 308 -12.13 -23.85 -31.83
CA LEU A 308 -11.19 -23.81 -30.70
C LEU A 308 -10.07 -22.77 -30.89
N GLU A 309 -9.63 -22.57 -32.13
CA GLU A 309 -8.60 -21.58 -32.49
C GLU A 309 -9.13 -20.15 -32.30
N LEU A 310 -10.35 -19.89 -32.77
CA LEU A 310 -11.01 -18.59 -32.61
C LEU A 310 -11.27 -18.29 -31.13
N MET A 311 -11.64 -19.30 -30.34
CA MET A 311 -11.85 -19.16 -28.90
C MET A 311 -10.53 -18.89 -28.16
N LEU A 312 -9.43 -19.57 -28.53
CA LEU A 312 -8.11 -19.30 -27.95
C LEU A 312 -7.68 -17.86 -28.24
N ASP A 313 -7.87 -17.37 -29.45
CA ASP A 313 -7.53 -15.99 -29.82
C ASP A 313 -8.39 -14.96 -29.07
N ALA A 314 -9.70 -15.18 -29.00
CA ALA A 314 -10.62 -14.30 -28.25
C ALA A 314 -10.26 -14.26 -26.75
N CYS A 315 -10.02 -15.43 -26.13
CA CYS A 315 -9.61 -15.51 -24.73
C CYS A 315 -8.23 -14.89 -24.50
N THR A 316 -7.32 -14.99 -25.47
CA THR A 316 -6.00 -14.36 -25.40
C THR A 316 -6.09 -12.84 -25.42
N ALA A 317 -6.95 -12.28 -26.26
CA ALA A 317 -7.22 -10.84 -26.27
C ALA A 317 -7.93 -10.37 -24.99
N VAL A 318 -8.86 -11.16 -24.42
CA VAL A 318 -9.45 -10.87 -23.10
C VAL A 318 -8.38 -10.94 -21.99
N ALA A 319 -7.49 -11.94 -22.00
CA ALA A 319 -6.39 -12.04 -21.03
C ALA A 319 -5.45 -10.81 -21.11
N HIS A 320 -5.29 -10.23 -22.30
CA HIS A 320 -4.55 -8.98 -22.47
C HIS A 320 -5.27 -7.77 -21.86
N LEU A 321 -6.59 -7.67 -22.00
CA LEU A 321 -7.39 -6.65 -21.30
C LEU A 321 -7.37 -6.87 -19.78
N VAL A 322 -7.37 -8.13 -19.32
CA VAL A 322 -7.20 -8.48 -17.91
C VAL A 322 -5.84 -8.00 -17.40
N ALA A 323 -4.76 -8.19 -18.15
CA ALA A 323 -3.44 -7.67 -17.80
C ALA A 323 -3.44 -6.14 -17.69
N SER A 324 -4.08 -5.45 -18.63
CA SER A 324 -4.28 -3.99 -18.58
C SER A 324 -5.09 -3.55 -17.36
N GLY A 325 -6.10 -4.33 -16.96
CA GLY A 325 -6.86 -4.11 -15.73
C GLY A 325 -6.03 -4.30 -14.48
N VAL A 326 -5.27 -5.39 -14.38
CA VAL A 326 -4.32 -5.61 -13.28
C VAL A 326 -3.37 -4.43 -13.17
N GLN A 327 -2.83 -3.90 -14.28
CA GLN A 327 -1.98 -2.72 -14.26
C GLN A 327 -2.73 -1.44 -13.84
N ARG A 328 -3.90 -1.15 -14.42
CA ARG A 328 -4.73 0.02 -14.06
C ARG A 328 -5.05 0.04 -12.57
N PHE A 329 -5.49 -1.11 -12.06
CA PHE A 329 -5.87 -1.22 -10.66
C PHE A 329 -4.64 -1.34 -9.77
N ALA A 330 -3.51 -1.93 -10.19
CA ALA A 330 -2.25 -1.88 -9.44
C ALA A 330 -1.64 -0.47 -9.34
N VAL A 331 -1.90 0.45 -10.27
CA VAL A 331 -1.45 1.86 -10.19
C VAL A 331 -2.34 2.69 -9.25
N ARG A 332 -3.63 2.33 -9.14
CA ARG A 332 -4.57 2.88 -8.15
C ARG A 332 -4.42 2.24 -6.76
N ASP A 333 -4.00 0.99 -6.73
CA ASP A 333 -3.85 0.10 -5.56
C ASP A 333 -2.38 -0.16 -5.22
N GLY A 334 -1.47 0.66 -5.76
CA GLY A 334 -0.11 0.75 -5.27
C GLY A 334 -0.22 1.26 -3.85
N SER A 335 -0.25 0.32 -2.90
CA SER A 335 -0.90 0.48 -1.61
C SER A 335 -0.64 1.86 -1.02
N SER A 336 -1.68 2.48 -0.44
CA SER A 336 -1.48 3.65 0.43
C SER A 336 -0.28 3.42 1.35
N THR A 337 -0.06 2.17 1.72
CA THR A 337 1.06 1.65 2.49
C THR A 337 2.43 1.65 1.81
N ASP A 338 2.59 1.32 0.52
CA ASP A 338 3.90 1.33 -0.15
C ASP A 338 4.30 2.75 -0.56
N ARG A 339 3.31 3.62 -0.84
CA ARG A 339 3.55 5.06 -0.97
C ARG A 339 3.88 5.67 0.38
N LEU A 340 3.14 5.31 1.43
CA LEU A 340 3.41 5.77 2.80
C LEU A 340 4.76 5.25 3.29
N ARG A 341 5.08 3.97 3.12
CA ARG A 341 6.37 3.35 3.46
C ARG A 341 7.51 4.06 2.74
N ARG A 342 7.43 4.24 1.42
CA ARG A 342 8.46 4.98 0.67
C ARG A 342 8.57 6.46 1.04
N ASN A 343 7.48 7.08 1.48
CA ASN A 343 7.50 8.44 2.02
C ASN A 343 8.11 8.47 3.43
N LEU A 344 7.81 7.49 4.27
CA LEU A 344 8.31 7.34 5.63
C LEU A 344 9.79 6.93 5.64
N GLU A 345 10.26 6.12 4.70
CA GLU A 345 11.68 5.74 4.52
C GLU A 345 12.59 6.94 4.23
N ARG A 346 12.02 8.09 3.85
CA ARG A 346 12.79 9.35 3.74
C ARG A 346 13.18 9.91 5.10
N PHE A 347 12.49 9.52 6.15
CA PHE A 347 12.57 10.10 7.50
C PHE A 347 12.87 9.05 8.58
N HIS A 348 12.57 7.79 8.32
CA HIS A 348 12.64 6.70 9.28
C HIS A 348 13.54 5.56 8.79
N SER A 349 14.10 4.80 9.72
CA SER A 349 14.75 3.54 9.38
C SER A 349 13.75 2.60 8.67
N PRO A 350 14.22 1.68 7.81
CA PRO A 350 13.34 0.75 7.10
C PRO A 350 12.35 0.01 8.02
N GLU A 351 12.82 -0.42 9.19
CA GLU A 351 12.00 -1.12 10.19
C GLU A 351 10.90 -0.23 10.79
N VAL A 352 11.19 1.05 11.03
CA VAL A 352 10.23 2.01 11.58
C VAL A 352 9.22 2.42 10.51
N ALA A 353 9.66 2.62 9.27
CA ALA A 353 8.79 2.91 8.14
C ALA A 353 7.83 1.74 7.87
N GLU A 354 8.31 0.50 7.91
CA GLU A 354 7.51 -0.72 7.76
C GLU A 354 6.51 -0.89 8.90
N ARG A 355 6.93 -0.65 10.15
CA ARG A 355 6.04 -0.75 11.31
C ARG A 355 4.92 0.29 11.29
N ARG A 356 5.23 1.53 10.89
CA ARG A 356 4.25 2.62 10.74
C ARG A 356 3.33 2.40 9.54
N ALA A 357 3.85 1.87 8.44
CA ALA A 357 3.06 1.38 7.32
C ALA A 357 2.05 0.31 7.77
N ALA A 358 2.51 -0.69 8.52
CA ALA A 358 1.65 -1.75 9.06
C ALA A 358 0.66 -1.25 10.13
N GLU A 359 1.01 -0.22 10.90
CA GLU A 359 0.09 0.46 11.83
C GLU A 359 -0.99 1.23 11.09
N ALA A 360 -0.63 2.02 10.08
CA ALA A 360 -1.57 2.72 9.21
C ALA A 360 -2.49 1.75 8.49
N GLN A 361 -2.03 0.57 8.08
CA GLN A 361 -2.90 -0.49 7.53
C GLN A 361 -3.96 -0.95 8.53
N ARG A 362 -3.57 -1.16 9.79
CA ARG A 362 -4.48 -1.63 10.85
C ARG A 362 -5.52 -0.57 11.27
N THR A 363 -5.25 0.71 11.02
CA THR A 363 -6.13 1.85 11.35
C THR A 363 -6.85 2.44 10.13
N GLY A 364 -6.92 1.72 9.00
CA GLY A 364 -7.64 2.17 7.81
C GLY A 364 -6.96 3.31 7.04
N GLY A 365 -5.64 3.40 7.10
CA GLY A 365 -4.80 4.40 6.40
C GLY A 365 -4.45 5.64 7.23
N ARG A 366 -4.87 5.71 8.49
CA ARG A 366 -4.61 6.87 9.37
C ARG A 366 -3.41 6.61 10.30
N LEU A 367 -2.33 7.37 10.12
CA LEU A 367 -1.31 7.47 11.17
C LEU A 367 -1.91 8.17 12.40
N PRO A 368 -1.43 7.88 13.62
CA PRO A 368 -1.84 8.62 14.81
C PRO A 368 -1.65 10.13 14.61
N GLY A 369 -2.53 10.93 15.22
CA GLY A 369 -2.39 12.39 15.25
C GLY A 369 -1.12 12.84 15.99
N LEU A 370 -1.03 14.13 16.28
CA LEU A 370 0.09 14.65 17.07
C LEU A 370 0.08 14.02 18.48
N GLU A 371 1.18 13.39 18.85
CA GLU A 371 1.38 12.78 20.16
C GLU A 371 2.39 13.58 20.96
N GLU A 372 2.08 13.86 22.21
CA GLU A 372 3.02 14.51 23.11
C GLU A 372 4.03 13.48 23.64
N LYS A 373 5.32 13.64 23.32
CA LYS A 373 6.39 12.71 23.73
C LYS A 373 7.55 13.42 24.40
N ASN A 374 8.18 12.71 25.32
CA ASN A 374 9.53 13.04 25.76
C ASN A 374 10.50 12.43 24.75
N LEU A 375 11.35 13.26 24.15
CA LEU A 375 12.28 12.86 23.11
C LEU A 375 13.66 13.49 23.35
N THR A 376 14.68 12.89 22.75
CA THR A 376 16.02 13.49 22.69
C THR A 376 16.30 13.96 21.28
N VAL A 377 16.59 15.24 21.14
CA VAL A 377 16.97 15.89 19.89
C VAL A 377 18.49 15.83 19.76
N LEU A 378 18.98 15.30 18.65
CA LEU A 378 20.37 15.42 18.20
C LEU A 378 20.40 16.40 17.03
N HIS A 379 21.27 17.39 17.13
CA HIS A 379 21.55 18.31 16.03
C HIS A 379 23.03 18.21 15.66
N ALA A 380 23.32 18.01 14.39
CA ALA A 380 24.67 17.96 13.86
C ALA A 380 24.80 18.95 12.69
N GLU A 381 25.85 19.77 12.70
CA GLU A 381 26.13 20.74 11.63
C GLU A 381 27.61 20.70 11.23
N LEU A 382 27.89 21.03 9.95
CA LEU A 382 29.25 21.21 9.45
C LEU A 382 29.84 22.53 9.98
N ALA A 383 30.98 22.44 10.67
CA ALA A 383 31.68 23.62 11.18
C ALA A 383 32.17 24.51 10.03
N ASP A 384 31.84 25.80 10.11
CA ASP A 384 32.33 26.86 9.22
C ASP A 384 32.14 26.58 7.71
N PHE A 385 31.03 25.90 7.36
CA PHE A 385 30.76 25.44 6.00
C PHE A 385 30.76 26.56 4.95
N GLY A 386 30.36 27.79 5.30
CA GLY A 386 30.46 28.94 4.40
C GLY A 386 31.89 29.22 3.92
N ALA A 387 32.90 29.06 4.79
CA ALA A 387 34.31 29.18 4.41
C ALA A 387 34.75 28.02 3.50
N VAL A 388 34.24 26.81 3.76
CA VAL A 388 34.46 25.64 2.90
C VAL A 388 33.88 25.87 1.50
N VAL A 389 32.67 26.41 1.39
CA VAL A 389 32.04 26.77 0.11
C VAL A 389 32.88 27.80 -0.64
N GLY A 390 33.35 28.84 0.05
CA GLY A 390 34.21 29.87 -0.54
C GLY A 390 35.52 29.31 -1.11
N ARG A 391 36.08 28.27 -0.49
CA ARG A 391 37.31 27.60 -0.93
C ARG A 391 37.10 26.57 -2.04
N LEU A 392 36.02 25.79 -1.99
CA LEU A 392 35.76 24.67 -2.90
C LEU A 392 34.94 25.06 -4.14
N GLY A 393 34.17 26.14 -4.06
CA GLY A 393 33.13 26.47 -5.02
C GLY A 393 31.87 25.60 -4.86
N ALA A 394 30.76 26.07 -5.44
CA ALA A 394 29.44 25.50 -5.20
C ALA A 394 29.33 24.00 -5.55
N ALA A 395 29.89 23.56 -6.68
CA ALA A 395 29.75 22.18 -7.14
C ALA A 395 30.40 21.16 -6.18
N ARG A 396 31.65 21.41 -5.76
CA ARG A 396 32.36 20.52 -4.82
C ARG A 396 31.79 20.61 -3.40
N ALA A 397 31.35 21.79 -2.98
CA ALA A 397 30.68 21.95 -1.68
C ALA A 397 29.35 21.18 -1.62
N THR A 398 28.56 21.17 -2.71
CA THR A 398 27.34 20.35 -2.79
C THR A 398 27.63 18.86 -2.72
N GLN A 399 28.73 18.38 -3.31
CA GLN A 399 29.14 16.98 -3.18
C GLN A 399 29.48 16.63 -1.72
N LEU A 400 30.26 17.48 -1.05
CA LEU A 400 30.56 17.31 0.38
C LEU A 400 29.30 17.32 1.24
N LEU A 401 28.32 18.17 0.89
CA LEU A 401 27.04 18.24 1.58
C LEU A 401 26.20 16.96 1.40
N ASN A 402 26.13 16.43 0.18
CA ASN A 402 25.44 15.17 -0.10
C ASN A 402 26.10 13.99 0.64
N ASP A 403 27.43 13.98 0.71
CA ASP A 403 28.19 12.97 1.47
C ASP A 403 27.95 13.07 2.97
N PHE A 404 27.82 14.29 3.50
CA PHE A 404 27.36 14.54 4.86
C PHE A 404 25.96 13.96 5.08
N HIS A 405 24.98 14.32 4.25
CA HIS A 405 23.60 13.82 4.37
C HIS A 405 23.53 12.28 4.34
N ALA A 406 24.22 11.65 3.38
CA ALA A 406 24.21 10.19 3.24
C ALA A 406 24.84 9.46 4.44
N ARG A 407 26.00 9.92 4.92
CA ARG A 407 26.71 9.28 6.05
C ARG A 407 25.97 9.43 7.37
N MET A 408 25.53 10.65 7.67
CA MET A 408 24.87 10.93 8.94
C MET A 408 23.57 10.13 9.07
N SER A 409 22.78 10.04 7.99
CA SER A 409 21.53 9.26 7.96
C SER A 409 21.76 7.80 8.31
N GLY A 410 22.73 7.16 7.65
CA GLY A 410 23.03 5.75 7.87
C GLY A 410 23.44 5.44 9.32
N ILE A 411 24.22 6.34 9.93
CA ILE A 411 24.65 6.19 11.32
C ILE A 411 23.46 6.39 12.27
N VAL A 412 22.70 7.49 12.17
CA VAL A 412 21.60 7.70 13.14
C VAL A 412 20.51 6.63 13.02
N PHE A 413 20.28 6.07 11.83
CA PHE A 413 19.38 4.93 11.66
C PHE A 413 19.85 3.65 12.35
N SER A 414 21.16 3.39 12.44
CA SER A 414 21.67 2.21 13.15
C SER A 414 21.48 2.32 14.68
N PHE A 415 21.28 3.53 15.19
CA PHE A 415 20.83 3.81 16.56
C PHE A 415 19.31 4.00 16.67
N GLU A 416 18.57 3.72 15.59
CA GLU A 416 17.12 3.84 15.45
C GLU A 416 16.56 5.24 15.72
N ALA A 417 17.33 6.27 15.37
CA ALA A 417 16.79 7.62 15.34
C ALA A 417 15.81 7.80 14.18
N THR A 418 14.91 8.76 14.32
CA THR A 418 14.13 9.31 13.21
C THR A 418 14.81 10.59 12.71
N VAL A 419 15.13 10.67 11.42
CA VAL A 419 15.64 11.91 10.81
C VAL A 419 14.46 12.82 10.52
N GLU A 420 14.40 13.96 11.21
CA GLU A 420 13.37 14.96 10.96
C GLU A 420 13.63 15.70 9.63
N GLY A 421 14.90 16.00 9.36
CA GLY A 421 15.29 16.60 8.09
C GLY A 421 16.67 17.25 8.10
N PHE A 422 16.97 17.87 6.96
CA PHE A 422 18.19 18.63 6.71
C PHE A 422 17.85 20.10 6.55
N MET A 423 18.60 20.98 7.23
CA MET A 423 18.54 22.43 7.04
C MET A 423 19.90 22.91 6.57
N GLY A 424 20.12 22.86 5.25
CA GLY A 424 21.42 23.19 4.67
C GLY A 424 22.51 22.23 5.14
N GLU A 425 23.53 22.78 5.78
CA GLU A 425 24.70 22.12 6.37
C GLU A 425 24.43 21.41 7.70
N SER A 426 23.17 21.35 8.12
CA SER A 426 22.77 20.75 9.39
C SER A 426 21.72 19.64 9.22
N MET A 427 21.70 18.72 10.18
CA MET A 427 20.75 17.61 10.28
C MET A 427 20.14 17.60 11.68
N ARG A 428 18.85 17.30 11.77
CA ARG A 428 18.19 17.01 13.04
C ARG A 428 17.65 15.58 13.08
N ALA A 429 17.98 14.86 14.16
CA ALA A 429 17.51 13.52 14.42
C ALA A 429 16.84 13.44 15.80
N LEU A 430 15.81 12.61 15.91
CA LEU A 430 14.94 12.49 17.07
C LEU A 430 15.00 11.05 17.60
N PHE A 431 15.24 10.92 18.90
CA PHE A 431 15.22 9.66 19.64
C PHE A 431 14.01 9.60 20.57
N GLY A 432 13.42 8.42 20.70
CA GLY A 432 12.17 8.20 21.43
C GLY A 432 10.91 8.36 20.60
N VAL A 433 11.06 8.50 19.28
CA VAL A 433 9.98 8.65 18.31
C VAL A 433 10.24 7.75 17.09
N PRO A 434 9.20 7.19 16.46
CA PRO A 434 7.81 7.17 16.93
C PRO A 434 7.60 6.28 18.17
N TYR A 435 8.56 5.44 18.51
CA TYR A 435 8.49 4.52 19.65
C TYR A 435 9.63 4.84 20.62
N ALA A 436 9.28 5.04 21.89
CA ALA A 436 10.26 5.25 22.95
C ALA A 436 10.90 3.93 23.37
N LYS A 437 12.21 3.96 23.59
CA LYS A 437 12.94 2.88 24.26
C LYS A 437 13.56 3.49 25.51
N GLY A 438 13.51 2.78 26.64
CA GLY A 438 13.97 3.33 27.93
C GLY A 438 15.41 3.87 27.95
N ASP A 439 16.21 3.58 26.92
CA ASP A 439 17.59 4.01 26.71
C ASP A 439 17.78 5.08 25.60
N ASP A 440 16.72 5.74 25.12
CA ASP A 440 16.76 6.74 24.02
C ASP A 440 17.85 7.80 24.19
N ALA A 441 18.00 8.34 25.40
CA ALA A 441 19.02 9.32 25.75
C ALA A 441 20.44 8.78 25.56
N VAL A 442 20.69 7.52 25.96
CA VAL A 442 21.99 6.85 25.84
C VAL A 442 22.31 6.58 24.38
N ARG A 443 21.32 6.08 23.62
CA ARG A 443 21.48 5.84 22.18
C ARG A 443 21.77 7.12 21.41
N ALA A 444 21.14 8.23 21.77
CA ALA A 444 21.41 9.53 21.18
C ALA A 444 22.86 9.98 21.38
N VAL A 445 23.39 9.87 22.60
CA VAL A 445 24.78 10.26 22.89
C VAL A 445 25.78 9.33 22.19
N ARG A 446 25.52 8.01 22.15
CA ARG A 446 26.34 7.07 21.37
C ARG A 446 26.34 7.39 19.87
N ALA A 447 25.17 7.73 19.32
CA ALA A 447 25.06 8.14 17.93
C ALA A 447 25.90 9.39 17.67
N ALA A 448 25.85 10.40 18.54
CA ALA A 448 26.68 11.60 18.40
C ALA A 448 28.18 11.31 18.39
N LEU A 449 28.67 10.45 19.29
CA LEU A 449 30.06 10.02 19.32
C LEU A 449 30.45 9.25 18.05
N ALA A 450 29.56 8.38 17.56
CA ALA A 450 29.77 7.63 16.33
C ALA A 450 29.80 8.55 15.09
N LEU A 451 28.93 9.55 15.01
CA LEU A 451 28.92 10.56 13.95
C LEU A 451 30.23 11.34 13.92
N ARG A 452 30.68 11.86 15.08
CA ARG A 452 31.96 12.57 15.20
C ARG A 452 33.11 11.69 14.69
N ALA A 453 33.24 10.48 15.22
CA ALA A 453 34.35 9.59 14.89
C ALA A 453 34.32 9.12 13.43
N ASP A 454 33.15 8.86 12.83
CA ASP A 454 33.07 8.51 11.41
C ASP A 454 33.42 9.68 10.50
N TRP A 455 32.93 10.87 10.83
CA TRP A 455 33.22 12.07 10.06
C TRP A 455 34.71 12.41 10.07
N GLU A 456 35.34 12.39 11.25
CA GLU A 456 36.78 12.60 11.40
C GLU A 456 37.59 11.60 10.55
N ARG A 457 37.25 10.31 10.59
CA ARG A 457 37.89 9.28 9.75
C ARG A 457 37.68 9.53 8.25
N GLY A 458 36.48 9.96 7.86
CA GLY A 458 36.13 10.28 6.49
C GLY A 458 36.92 11.48 5.97
N MET A 459 37.01 12.55 6.77
CA MET A 459 37.72 13.78 6.44
C MET A 459 39.24 13.59 6.42
N ALA A 460 39.79 12.72 7.27
CA ALA A 460 41.22 12.39 7.27
C ALA A 460 41.69 11.83 5.90
N ARG A 461 40.81 11.16 5.16
CA ARG A 461 41.08 10.61 3.82
C ARG A 461 40.91 11.63 2.69
N ARG A 462 40.37 12.82 2.98
CA ARG A 462 40.13 13.87 1.99
C ARG A 462 41.31 14.85 1.88
N PRO A 463 41.41 15.55 0.73
CA PRO A 463 42.28 16.71 0.57
C PRO A 463 42.09 17.74 1.67
N GLN A 464 43.17 18.44 2.07
CA GLN A 464 43.15 19.37 3.20
C GLN A 464 42.17 20.54 3.01
N ASP A 465 41.96 20.98 1.77
CA ASP A 465 40.99 22.01 1.39
C ASP A 465 39.53 21.56 1.49
N GLU A 466 39.25 20.26 1.60
CA GLU A 466 37.90 19.72 1.78
C GLU A 466 37.56 19.40 3.25
N ARG A 467 38.53 19.45 4.15
CA ARG A 467 38.33 19.06 5.55
C ARG A 467 37.50 20.10 6.30
N CYS A 468 36.52 19.62 7.04
CA CYS A 468 35.74 20.35 8.03
C CYS A 468 35.27 19.40 9.13
N ASP A 469 35.06 19.94 10.33
CA ASP A 469 34.60 19.16 11.47
C ASP A 469 33.09 19.24 11.65
N LEU A 470 32.56 18.45 12.59
CA LEU A 470 31.18 18.56 13.04
C LEU A 470 31.08 19.36 14.33
N ARG A 471 29.98 20.09 14.48
CA ARG A 471 29.47 20.53 15.78
C ARG A 471 28.21 19.74 16.06
N ILE A 472 28.19 19.02 17.18
CA ILE A 472 27.05 18.19 17.55
C ILE A 472 26.54 18.64 18.91
N ALA A 473 25.23 18.73 19.07
CA ALA A 473 24.63 19.00 20.35
C ALA A 473 23.33 18.23 20.58
N LEU A 474 23.06 17.92 21.85
CA LEU A 474 21.92 17.10 22.24
C LEU A 474 21.12 17.73 23.39
N HIS A 475 19.80 17.57 23.31
CA HIS A 475 18.86 18.06 24.32
C HIS A 475 17.62 17.18 24.44
N SER A 476 17.13 16.94 25.66
CA SER A 476 15.88 16.21 25.88
C SER A 476 14.73 17.16 26.23
N THR A 477 13.66 17.09 25.46
CA THR A 477 12.48 17.94 25.62
C THR A 477 11.19 17.14 25.51
N LYS A 478 10.10 17.74 25.99
CA LYS A 478 8.75 17.33 25.65
C LYS A 478 8.32 18.08 24.39
N ALA A 479 7.69 17.41 23.44
CA ALA A 479 7.21 18.01 22.20
C ALA A 479 6.01 17.24 21.64
N LEU A 480 5.18 17.91 20.83
CA LEU A 480 4.17 17.26 19.99
C LEU A 480 4.85 16.73 18.73
N VAL A 481 4.71 15.44 18.45
CA VAL A 481 5.40 14.76 17.35
C VAL A 481 4.37 14.09 16.46
N GLY A 482 4.55 14.19 15.15
CA GLY A 482 3.73 13.51 14.16
C GLY A 482 3.92 14.06 12.76
N MET A 483 2.97 13.76 11.89
CA MET A 483 2.92 14.33 10.55
C MET A 483 2.43 15.78 10.62
N ILE A 484 3.26 16.74 10.24
CA ILE A 484 3.01 18.18 10.28
C ILE A 484 3.12 18.73 8.85
N GLY A 485 2.22 19.63 8.47
CA GLY A 485 2.23 20.28 7.16
C GLY A 485 0.87 20.18 6.45
N THR A 486 0.86 20.46 5.15
CA THR A 486 -0.34 20.40 4.32
C THR A 486 -0.43 19.07 3.57
N GLU A 487 -1.58 18.76 2.97
CA GLU A 487 -1.75 17.54 2.16
C GLU A 487 -0.71 17.39 1.04
N ALA A 488 -0.22 18.51 0.50
CA ALA A 488 0.78 18.52 -0.57
C ALA A 488 2.24 18.42 -0.06
N ARG A 489 2.48 18.75 1.22
CA ARG A 489 3.81 18.75 1.85
C ARG A 489 3.67 18.40 3.33
N THR A 490 3.62 17.11 3.62
CA THR A 490 3.57 16.59 4.98
C THR A 490 4.93 16.02 5.37
N GLU A 491 5.44 16.44 6.52
CA GLU A 491 6.75 16.04 7.06
C GLU A 491 6.57 15.44 8.46
N TYR A 492 7.33 14.40 8.80
CA TYR A 492 7.33 13.89 10.18
C TYR A 492 8.24 14.78 11.04
N SER A 493 7.65 15.56 11.93
CA SER A 493 8.35 16.61 12.68
C SER A 493 7.86 16.71 14.12
N ALA A 494 8.60 17.46 14.94
CA ALA A 494 8.28 17.73 16.32
C ALA A 494 8.18 19.24 16.59
N VAL A 495 7.12 19.65 17.29
CA VAL A 495 6.87 21.05 17.68
C VAL A 495 6.85 21.15 19.20
N GLY A 496 7.70 22.01 19.74
CA GLY A 496 7.79 22.26 21.16
C GLY A 496 8.84 23.31 21.49
N GLU A 497 8.72 23.93 22.65
CA GLU A 497 9.59 25.02 23.11
C GLU A 497 11.09 24.62 23.16
N GLY A 498 11.40 23.37 23.52
CA GLY A 498 12.77 22.87 23.61
C GLY A 498 13.39 22.40 22.29
N MET A 499 12.65 22.39 21.17
CA MET A 499 13.14 21.81 19.90
C MET A 499 14.34 22.56 19.30
N GLY A 500 14.43 23.87 19.54
CA GLY A 500 15.52 24.72 19.05
C GLY A 500 16.81 24.64 19.88
N VAL A 501 16.74 24.10 21.11
CA VAL A 501 17.86 24.16 22.08
C VAL A 501 19.10 23.42 21.57
N ALA A 502 18.93 22.26 20.94
CA ALA A 502 20.05 21.50 20.39
C ALA A 502 20.76 22.26 19.26
N GLY A 503 20.02 22.87 18.34
CA GLY A 503 20.61 23.67 17.25
C GLY A 503 21.34 24.91 17.77
N TRP A 504 20.72 25.62 18.72
CA TRP A 504 21.39 26.74 19.38
C TRP A 504 22.66 26.28 20.12
N LEU A 505 22.61 25.16 20.84
CA LEU A 505 23.76 24.65 21.58
C LEU A 505 24.91 24.26 20.63
N ALA A 506 24.62 23.61 19.50
CA ALA A 506 25.60 23.27 18.47
C ALA A 506 26.31 24.52 17.92
N SER A 507 25.57 25.61 17.69
CA SER A 507 26.14 26.88 17.21
C SER A 507 27.17 27.50 18.17
N THR A 508 27.17 27.08 19.43
CA THR A 508 28.11 27.53 20.48
C THR A 508 29.23 26.52 20.75
N ALA A 509 29.27 25.42 20.00
CA ALA A 509 30.29 24.38 20.11
C ALA A 509 31.52 24.73 19.26
N SER A 510 32.71 24.41 19.75
CA SER A 510 33.91 24.44 18.92
C SER A 510 33.89 23.29 17.89
N PRO A 511 34.59 23.42 16.75
CA PRO A 511 34.72 22.33 15.77
C PRO A 511 35.18 21.02 16.44
N GLY A 512 34.48 19.92 16.18
CA GLY A 512 34.73 18.59 16.76
C GLY A 512 34.00 18.32 18.08
N GLN A 513 33.38 19.32 18.72
CA GLN A 513 32.74 19.12 20.01
C GLN A 513 31.37 18.46 19.91
N VAL A 514 31.08 17.63 20.93
CA VAL A 514 29.76 17.06 21.20
C VAL A 514 29.26 17.62 22.51
N LEU A 515 28.21 18.44 22.48
CA LEU A 515 27.66 19.08 23.68
C LEU A 515 26.34 18.45 24.09
N MET A 516 26.05 18.44 25.39
CA MET A 516 24.73 18.10 25.89
C MET A 516 24.29 18.97 27.05
N THR A 517 22.97 19.10 27.19
CA THR A 517 22.34 19.79 28.32
C THR A 517 22.34 18.94 29.59
N GLY A 518 22.36 19.57 30.76
CA GLY A 518 22.31 18.88 32.06
C GLY A 518 21.08 17.98 32.25
N LYS A 519 19.94 18.33 31.64
CA LYS A 519 18.75 17.48 31.64
C LYS A 519 18.98 16.14 30.91
N LEU A 520 19.73 16.16 29.81
CA LEU A 520 20.11 14.94 29.10
C LEU A 520 21.15 14.14 29.88
N LEU A 521 22.14 14.79 30.50
CA LEU A 521 23.10 14.13 31.39
C LEU A 521 22.41 13.36 32.52
N ALA A 522 21.39 13.96 33.14
CA ALA A 522 20.60 13.29 34.17
C ALA A 522 19.88 12.03 33.64
N ALA A 523 19.44 12.05 32.37
CA ALA A 523 18.78 10.92 31.73
C ALA A 523 19.74 9.81 31.28
N THR A 524 21.01 10.13 31.00
CA THR A 524 22.03 9.13 30.63
C THR A 524 22.73 8.52 31.84
N GLY A 525 22.75 9.21 32.98
CA GLY A 525 23.45 8.78 34.18
C GLY A 525 24.97 8.84 34.03
N ALA A 526 25.70 8.10 34.87
CA ALA A 526 27.17 8.08 34.90
C ALA A 526 27.81 7.20 33.80
N ARG A 527 27.25 7.20 32.58
CA ARG A 527 27.69 6.33 31.47
C ARG A 527 28.73 6.96 30.55
N PHE A 528 28.85 8.27 30.57
CA PHE A 528 29.72 9.02 29.67
C PHE A 528 30.66 9.90 30.49
N ASP A 529 31.91 9.99 30.05
CA ASP A 529 32.83 10.97 30.59
C ASP A 529 32.50 12.34 30.01
N VAL A 530 32.38 13.34 30.89
CA VAL A 530 31.84 14.65 30.55
C VAL A 530 32.62 15.77 31.22
N MET A 531 32.93 16.80 30.44
CA MET A 531 33.57 18.01 30.95
C MET A 531 32.51 19.12 31.15
N PRO A 532 32.34 19.65 32.38
CA PRO A 532 31.40 20.75 32.61
C PRO A 532 31.90 22.04 31.96
N LEU A 533 31.05 22.68 31.15
CA LEU A 533 31.34 23.97 30.49
C LEU A 533 30.60 25.15 31.13
N GLY A 534 29.92 24.93 32.26
CA GLY A 534 29.14 25.93 32.98
C GLY A 534 27.72 26.13 32.43
N GLU A 535 27.04 27.17 32.93
CA GLU A 535 25.69 27.53 32.49
C GLU A 535 25.73 28.47 31.29
N ARG A 536 24.84 28.23 30.31
CA ARG A 536 24.66 29.11 29.16
C ARG A 536 23.19 29.56 29.07
N VAL A 537 22.98 30.80 28.64
CA VAL A 537 21.62 31.36 28.46
C VAL A 537 21.12 31.00 27.07
N VAL A 538 20.10 30.15 27.01
CA VAL A 538 19.45 29.75 25.76
C VAL A 538 18.51 30.88 25.28
N ARG A 539 18.20 30.94 23.98
CA ARG A 539 17.25 31.90 23.41
C ARG A 539 16.26 31.19 22.48
N PRO A 540 14.98 31.62 22.52
CA PRO A 540 14.03 31.38 23.61
C PRO A 540 13.77 29.88 23.86
N PRO A 541 13.41 29.46 25.08
CA PRO A 541 13.21 30.29 26.28
C PRO A 541 14.54 30.83 26.84
N ARG A 542 14.48 31.95 27.57
CA ARG A 542 15.64 32.60 28.21
C ARG A 542 16.01 31.92 29.52
N ASP A 543 16.30 30.62 29.44
CA ASP A 543 16.70 29.82 30.60
C ASP A 543 18.22 29.62 30.64
N LYS A 544 18.74 29.51 31.86
CA LYS A 544 20.11 29.04 32.09
C LYS A 544 20.12 27.52 32.03
N VAL A 545 20.91 26.98 31.12
CA VAL A 545 21.07 25.54 30.95
C VAL A 545 22.52 25.17 31.23
N ALA A 546 22.75 24.23 32.14
CA ALA A 546 24.06 23.63 32.35
C ALA A 546 24.48 22.85 31.10
N VAL A 547 25.70 23.09 30.63
CA VAL A 547 26.25 22.50 29.41
C VAL A 547 27.47 21.65 29.74
N PHE A 548 27.55 20.50 29.11
CA PHE A 548 28.64 19.54 29.25
C PHE A 548 29.15 19.15 27.86
N GLU A 549 30.46 18.98 27.73
CA GLU A 549 31.07 18.32 26.58
C GLU A 549 31.15 16.81 26.84
N VAL A 550 30.74 16.01 25.87
CA VAL A 550 30.86 14.55 25.92
C VAL A 550 32.20 14.14 25.31
N ILE A 551 33.05 13.54 26.14
CA ILE A 551 34.39 13.12 25.75
C ILE A 551 34.32 11.73 25.12
N GLU A 552 33.91 10.73 25.88
CA GLU A 552 33.79 9.34 25.46
C GLU A 552 32.77 8.57 26.31
N GLU A 553 32.51 7.32 25.91
CA GLU A 553 31.69 6.41 26.71
C GLU A 553 32.57 5.67 27.73
N ASP A 554 32.15 5.65 28.99
CA ASP A 554 32.85 4.93 30.04
C ASP A 554 32.61 3.41 29.88
N MET A 555 33.50 2.76 29.13
CA MET A 555 33.48 1.32 28.87
C MET A 555 33.80 0.48 30.13
N GLY A 556 34.36 1.09 31.18
CA GLY A 556 34.68 0.42 32.44
C GLY A 556 33.43 -0.03 33.21
N MET A 557 32.33 0.69 33.07
CA MET A 557 31.04 0.40 33.73
C MET A 557 30.16 -0.61 32.97
N LEU A 558 30.43 -0.87 31.69
CA LEU A 558 29.70 -1.87 30.88
C LEU A 558 30.21 -3.30 31.11
N THR A 559 31.47 -3.46 31.54
CA THR A 559 32.11 -4.76 31.75
C THR A 559 32.08 -5.26 33.19
N ASN A 560 31.49 -4.49 34.11
CA ASN A 560 31.30 -4.92 35.50
C ASN A 560 29.84 -4.71 35.96
N PRO A 561 28.93 -5.66 35.68
CA PRO A 561 27.54 -5.61 36.14
C PRO A 561 27.36 -5.93 37.65
N GLY A 562 28.42 -5.96 38.46
CA GLY A 562 28.29 -6.20 39.90
C GLY A 562 29.59 -6.06 40.69
N ILE A 563 29.45 -5.81 42.00
CA ILE A 563 30.45 -5.49 43.04
C ILE A 563 30.66 -3.96 43.13
N ARG A 564 30.06 -3.22 44.09
CA ARG A 564 29.55 -3.54 45.43
C ARG A 564 28.40 -2.61 45.81
#